data_AF-A0A957WVE3-F1
#
_entry.id   AF-A0A957WVE3-F1
#
_cell.length_a   1.000
_cell.length_b   1.000
_cell.length_c   1.000
_cell.angle_alpha   90.00
_cell.angle_beta   90.00
_cell.angle_gamma   90.00
#
_symmetry.space_group_name_H-M   'P 1'
#
loop_
_entity.id
_entity.type
_entity.pdbx_description
1 polymer ?
#
loop_
_entity_poly.entity_id
_entity_poly.type
_entity_poly.pdbx_seq_one_letter_code
_entity_poly.pdbx_strand_id
1 'polypeptide(L)'
;GSLNRASTIWIQTTRTDAAGEAAMAQALRQFYEQRHFKIDAHGLFFGRDTAGQIIELILNNFGVIIALLGGMALLIGLVGGVALSGILSLNVLERQREIGVMRAIGASSASIAGMFIGEGLLLGWLSWGIAAVLSLPAAYGFTQILSEAADNDILFKYSPTGALYWLVIVTVIAI
;
A
#
# COMPACT_ATOMS: atom_id res chain seq x y z
N GLY A 1 -11.39 -48.29 -7.98
CA GLY A 1 -10.97 -48.05 -6.59
C GLY A 1 -10.43 -46.65 -6.47
N SER A 2 -11.18 -45.74 -5.85
CA SER A 2 -10.76 -44.36 -5.51
C SER A 2 -11.84 -43.66 -4.70
N LEU A 3 -12.28 -44.27 -3.60
CA LEU A 3 -13.33 -43.72 -2.72
C LEU A 3 -12.79 -43.62 -1.29
N ASN A 4 -11.78 -42.79 -1.04
CA ASN A 4 -11.51 -42.29 0.32
C ASN A 4 -10.48 -41.14 0.37
N ARG A 5 -10.80 -39.98 -0.22
CA ARG A 5 -10.03 -38.74 -0.02
C ARG A 5 -10.99 -37.67 0.49
N ALA A 6 -11.01 -37.44 1.79
CA ALA A 6 -11.59 -36.23 2.36
C ALA A 6 -10.48 -35.18 2.40
N SER A 7 -10.63 -34.09 1.62
CA SER A 7 -9.58 -33.08 1.45
C SER A 7 -9.53 -32.05 2.57
N THR A 8 -10.58 -31.89 3.40
CA THR A 8 -10.55 -30.97 4.55
C THR A 8 -11.67 -31.31 5.55
N ILE A 9 -11.36 -31.33 6.85
CA ILE A 9 -12.35 -31.45 7.93
C ILE A 9 -12.18 -30.23 8.85
N TRP A 10 -13.24 -29.43 8.99
CA TRP A 10 -13.29 -28.29 9.90
C TRP A 10 -13.94 -28.74 11.21
N ILE A 11 -13.20 -28.66 12.32
CA ILE A 11 -13.70 -29.00 13.65
C ILE A 11 -13.70 -27.73 14.49
N GLN A 12 -14.88 -27.29 14.91
CA GLN A 12 -15.05 -26.13 15.78
C GLN A 12 -15.32 -26.62 17.21
N THR A 13 -14.48 -26.26 18.16
CA THR A 13 -14.67 -26.57 19.58
C THR A 13 -15.35 -25.41 20.30
N THR A 14 -16.20 -25.73 21.28
CA THR A 14 -16.91 -24.77 22.14
C THR A 14 -16.07 -24.32 23.34
N ARG A 15 -14.89 -24.89 23.56
CA ARG A 15 -13.94 -24.50 24.60
C ARG A 15 -12.91 -23.52 24.05
N THR A 16 -12.79 -22.36 24.68
CA THR A 16 -12.06 -21.18 24.21
C THR A 16 -10.66 -21.03 24.84
N ASP A 17 -10.11 -22.12 25.40
CA ASP A 17 -8.81 -22.14 26.08
C ASP A 17 -7.69 -22.69 25.17
N ALA A 18 -6.66 -21.89 24.93
CA ALA A 18 -5.53 -22.23 24.06
C ALA A 18 -4.82 -23.55 24.45
N ALA A 19 -4.77 -23.86 25.75
CA ALA A 19 -4.21 -25.13 26.25
C ALA A 19 -5.10 -26.34 25.95
N GLY A 20 -6.44 -26.18 25.97
CA GLY A 20 -7.40 -27.22 25.66
C GLY A 20 -7.47 -27.51 24.15
N GLU A 21 -7.35 -26.47 23.33
CA GLU A 21 -7.29 -26.60 21.87
C GLU A 21 -6.01 -27.31 21.41
N ALA A 22 -4.84 -26.96 21.98
CA ALA A 22 -3.57 -27.61 21.65
C ALA A 22 -3.52 -29.09 22.09
N ALA A 23 -4.08 -29.42 23.26
CA ALA A 23 -4.17 -30.80 23.73
C ALA A 23 -5.10 -31.65 22.84
N MET A 24 -6.22 -31.08 22.39
CA MET A 24 -7.15 -31.74 21.47
C MET A 24 -6.53 -31.95 20.09
N ALA A 25 -5.80 -30.96 19.57
CA ALA A 25 -5.07 -31.05 18.31
C ALA A 25 -4.04 -32.20 18.32
N GLN A 26 -3.28 -32.32 19.41
CA GLN A 26 -2.29 -33.40 19.57
C GLN A 26 -2.97 -34.77 19.76
N ALA A 27 -4.06 -34.85 20.52
CA ALA A 27 -4.83 -36.09 20.69
C ALA A 27 -5.45 -36.57 19.37
N LEU A 28 -6.01 -35.66 18.57
CA LEU A 28 -6.52 -35.97 17.23
C LEU A 28 -5.39 -36.43 16.31
N ARG A 29 -4.24 -35.74 16.30
CA ARG A 29 -3.07 -36.13 15.49
C ARG A 29 -2.61 -37.55 15.83
N GLN A 30 -2.48 -37.89 17.11
CA GLN A 30 -2.11 -39.23 17.55
C GLN A 30 -3.16 -40.29 17.18
N PHE A 31 -4.46 -39.95 17.30
CA PHE A 31 -5.57 -40.86 16.94
C PHE A 31 -5.63 -41.17 15.43
N TYR A 32 -5.26 -40.21 14.59
CA TYR A 32 -5.21 -40.37 13.12
C TYR A 32 -3.90 -41.00 12.63
N GLU A 33 -2.76 -40.71 13.27
CA GLU A 33 -1.47 -41.37 12.98
C GLU A 33 -1.50 -42.87 13.30
N GLN A 34 -2.18 -43.29 14.39
CA GLN A 34 -2.39 -44.70 14.72
C GLN A 34 -3.24 -45.47 13.69
N ARG A 35 -4.01 -44.77 12.85
CA ARG A 35 -4.83 -45.38 11.79
C ARG A 35 -4.18 -45.34 10.40
N HIS A 36 -2.85 -45.14 10.34
CA HIS A 36 -2.05 -45.16 9.11
C HIS A 36 -2.42 -44.10 8.05
N PHE A 37 -3.13 -43.02 8.43
CA PHE A 37 -3.32 -41.87 7.55
C PHE A 37 -2.16 -40.89 7.73
N LYS A 38 -1.25 -40.81 6.74
CA LYS A 38 -0.26 -39.74 6.63
C LYS A 38 -0.99 -38.46 6.20
N ILE A 39 -1.20 -37.57 7.14
CA ILE A 39 -1.77 -36.24 6.86
C ILE A 39 -0.59 -35.33 6.53
N ASP A 40 -0.49 -34.87 5.28
CA ASP A 40 0.37 -33.74 4.94
C ASP A 40 -0.20 -32.50 5.64
N ALA A 41 0.35 -32.22 6.81
CA ALA A 41 -0.10 -31.18 7.72
C ALA A 41 0.35 -29.77 7.27
N HIS A 42 0.29 -29.49 5.96
CA HIS A 42 0.50 -28.14 5.44
C HIS A 42 -0.69 -27.20 5.71
N GLY A 43 -1.79 -27.71 6.30
CA GLY A 43 -3.02 -26.95 6.55
C GLY A 43 -3.70 -27.18 7.90
N LEU A 44 -2.96 -27.62 8.93
CA LEU A 44 -3.49 -27.64 10.30
C LEU A 44 -3.43 -26.20 10.89
N PHE A 45 -4.35 -25.36 10.44
CA PHE A 45 -4.53 -24.01 10.93
C PHE A 45 -5.37 -24.03 12.21
N PHE A 46 -4.72 -24.00 13.37
CA PHE A 46 -5.40 -23.96 14.66
C PHE A 46 -5.79 -22.54 15.06
N GLY A 47 -6.91 -22.44 15.75
CA GLY A 47 -7.59 -21.21 16.14
C GLY A 47 -6.69 -20.22 16.87
N ARG A 48 -6.93 -18.94 16.56
CA ARG A 48 -6.40 -17.71 17.19
C ARG A 48 -4.89 -17.50 17.24
N ASP A 49 -4.07 -18.46 17.65
CA ASP A 49 -2.61 -18.26 17.81
C ASP A 49 -1.85 -18.48 16.49
N THR A 50 -2.26 -19.45 15.66
CA THR A 50 -1.63 -19.69 14.34
C THR A 50 -2.12 -18.68 13.29
N ALA A 51 -3.38 -18.24 13.36
CA ALA A 51 -3.87 -17.16 12.49
C ALA A 51 -3.10 -15.86 12.74
N GLY A 52 -2.78 -15.55 14.01
CA GLY A 52 -1.89 -14.46 14.38
C GLY A 52 -0.50 -14.61 13.74
N GLN A 53 0.13 -15.78 13.88
CA GLN A 53 1.45 -16.07 13.30
C GLN A 53 1.48 -16.03 11.78
N ILE A 54 0.42 -16.46 11.10
CA ILE A 54 0.32 -16.43 9.63
C ILE A 54 0.08 -15.01 9.14
N ILE A 55 -0.81 -14.27 9.81
CA ILE A 55 -1.01 -12.85 9.51
C ILE A 55 0.31 -12.11 9.76
N GLU A 56 1.04 -12.39 10.82
CA GLU A 56 2.32 -11.77 11.13
C GLU A 56 3.41 -12.14 10.10
N LEU A 57 3.47 -13.39 9.64
CA LEU A 57 4.35 -13.82 8.56
C LEU A 57 4.02 -13.11 7.23
N ILE A 58 2.74 -13.01 6.90
CA ILE A 58 2.25 -12.29 5.71
C ILE A 58 2.61 -10.79 5.84
N LEU A 59 2.25 -10.16 6.97
CA LEU A 59 2.52 -8.74 7.22
C LEU A 59 4.02 -8.43 7.23
N ASN A 60 4.87 -9.33 7.71
CA ASN A 60 6.31 -9.13 7.69
C ASN A 60 6.89 -9.21 6.27
N ASN A 61 6.48 -10.21 5.48
CA ASN A 61 6.92 -10.35 4.08
C ASN A 61 6.44 -9.17 3.21
N PHE A 62 5.16 -8.81 3.33
CA PHE A 62 4.63 -7.64 2.63
C PHE A 62 5.20 -6.33 3.20
N GLY A 63 5.52 -6.27 4.49
CA GLY A 63 6.09 -5.10 5.15
C GLY A 63 7.42 -4.68 4.54
N VAL A 64 8.31 -5.63 4.22
CA VAL A 64 9.58 -5.35 3.52
C VAL A 64 9.32 -4.78 2.13
N ILE A 65 8.39 -5.37 1.37
CA ILE A 65 8.04 -4.90 0.02
C ILE A 65 7.42 -3.50 0.08
N ILE A 66 6.49 -3.26 1.01
CA ILE A 66 5.86 -1.95 1.24
C ILE A 66 6.91 -0.91 1.61
N ALA A 67 7.87 -1.25 2.47
CA ALA A 67 8.95 -0.35 2.87
C ALA A 67 9.86 0.02 1.69
N LEU A 68 10.21 -0.97 0.84
CA LEU A 68 11.00 -0.72 -0.37
C LEU A 68 10.26 0.16 -1.37
N LEU A 69 9.00 -0.17 -1.68
CA LEU A 69 8.17 0.62 -2.60
C LEU A 69 7.89 2.03 -2.05
N GLY A 70 7.64 2.16 -0.75
CA GLY A 70 7.48 3.46 -0.09
C GLY A 70 8.76 4.29 -0.15
N GLY A 71 9.92 3.66 0.07
CA GLY A 71 11.22 4.32 -0.08
C GLY A 71 11.47 4.80 -1.52
N MET A 72 11.16 3.96 -2.52
CA MET A 72 11.25 4.34 -3.93
C MET A 72 10.29 5.49 -4.28
N ALA A 73 9.05 5.44 -3.79
CA ALA A 73 8.07 6.50 -4.00
C ALA A 73 8.56 7.84 -3.42
N LEU A 74 9.16 7.82 -2.22
CA LEU A 74 9.75 9.01 -1.62
C LEU A 74 10.91 9.57 -2.46
N LEU A 75 11.83 8.71 -2.93
CA LEU A 75 12.94 9.14 -3.78
C LEU A 75 12.45 9.76 -5.08
N ILE A 76 11.49 9.13 -5.75
CA ILE A 76 10.89 9.67 -6.99
C ILE A 76 10.19 11.00 -6.70
N GLY A 77 9.46 11.08 -5.59
CA GLY A 77 8.81 12.32 -5.14
C GLY A 77 9.81 13.45 -4.92
N LEU A 78 10.94 13.18 -4.25
CA LEU A 78 12.00 14.16 -4.03
C LEU A 78 12.66 14.62 -5.34
N VAL A 79 13.00 13.69 -6.23
CA VAL A 79 13.58 14.02 -7.54
C VAL A 79 12.60 14.84 -8.37
N GLY A 80 11.33 14.45 -8.37
CA GLY A 80 10.26 15.20 -9.03
C GLY A 80 10.07 16.60 -8.43
N GLY A 81 10.18 16.74 -7.11
CA GLY A 81 10.16 18.02 -6.41
C GLY A 81 11.30 18.94 -6.84
N VAL A 82 12.53 18.45 -6.87
CA VAL A 82 13.69 19.22 -7.35
C VAL A 82 13.50 19.66 -8.80
N ALA A 83 12.99 18.78 -9.66
CA ALA A 83 12.67 19.13 -11.04
C ALA A 83 11.60 20.23 -11.13
N LEU A 84 10.53 20.12 -10.34
CA LEU A 84 9.46 21.12 -10.26
C LEU A 84 10.00 22.47 -9.79
N SER A 85 10.76 22.51 -8.70
CA SER A 85 11.38 23.74 -8.18
C SER A 85 12.32 24.38 -9.21
N GLY A 86 13.04 23.57 -9.98
CA GLY A 86 13.90 24.05 -11.06
C GLY A 86 13.12 24.74 -12.17
N ILE A 87 12.01 24.14 -12.61
CA ILE A 87 11.12 24.73 -13.64
C ILE A 87 10.48 26.02 -13.14
N LEU A 88 9.95 26.03 -11.91
CA LEU A 88 9.36 27.24 -11.31
C LEU A 88 10.40 28.36 -11.17
N SER A 89 11.63 28.02 -10.76
CA SER A 89 12.74 28.98 -10.68
C SER A 89 13.07 29.57 -12.05
N LEU A 90 13.10 28.75 -13.10
CA LEU A 90 13.30 29.21 -14.48
C LEU A 90 12.17 30.15 -14.93
N ASN A 91 10.90 29.80 -14.69
CA ASN A 91 9.76 30.67 -15.03
C ASN A 91 9.86 32.04 -14.36
N VAL A 92 10.31 32.10 -13.09
CA VAL A 92 10.54 33.36 -12.36
C VAL A 92 11.64 34.19 -13.03
N LEU A 93 12.73 33.54 -13.46
CA LEU A 93 13.84 34.21 -14.14
C LEU A 93 13.41 34.81 -15.47
N GLU A 94 12.63 34.09 -16.27
CA GLU A 94 12.10 34.58 -17.55
C GLU A 94 11.18 35.80 -17.38
N ARG A 95 10.37 35.82 -16.31
CA ARG A 95 9.43 36.92 -16.00
C ARG A 95 10.00 38.00 -15.08
N GLN A 96 11.30 38.02 -14.82
CA GLN A 96 11.91 38.98 -13.88
C GLN A 96 11.59 40.44 -14.20
N ARG A 97 11.54 40.81 -15.49
CA ARG A 97 11.22 42.19 -15.91
C ARG A 97 9.81 42.59 -15.51
N GLU A 98 8.84 41.69 -15.63
CA GLU A 98 7.44 41.94 -15.26
C GLU A 98 7.31 42.11 -13.74
N ILE A 99 8.01 41.27 -12.96
CA ILE A 99 8.06 41.35 -11.49
C ILE A 99 8.65 42.69 -11.04
N GLY A 100 9.70 43.17 -11.72
CA GLY A 100 10.31 44.47 -11.46
C GLY A 100 9.34 45.64 -11.67
N VAL A 101 8.53 45.59 -12.73
CA VAL A 101 7.48 46.58 -13.00
C VAL A 101 6.37 46.52 -11.95
N MET A 102 5.90 45.31 -11.59
CA MET A 102 4.88 45.15 -10.54
C MET A 102 5.33 45.72 -9.19
N ARG A 103 6.60 45.49 -8.81
CA ARG A 103 7.17 46.06 -7.58
C ARG A 103 7.27 47.58 -7.63
N ALA A 104 7.56 48.16 -8.79
CA ALA A 104 7.61 49.62 -8.96
C ALA A 104 6.24 50.29 -8.83
N ILE A 105 5.15 49.58 -9.14
CA ILE A 105 3.77 50.04 -8.99
C ILE A 105 3.22 49.76 -7.57
N GLY A 106 4.03 49.14 -6.70
CA GLY A 106 3.71 48.95 -5.27
C GLY A 106 3.27 47.54 -4.88
N ALA A 107 3.45 46.52 -5.72
CA ALA A 107 3.18 45.14 -5.34
C ALA A 107 4.08 44.68 -4.19
N SER A 108 3.50 44.09 -3.14
CA SER A 108 4.24 43.56 -2.00
C SER A 108 4.97 42.27 -2.37
N SER A 109 6.13 42.03 -1.75
CA SER A 109 6.88 40.77 -1.93
C SER A 109 6.07 39.54 -1.55
N ALA A 110 5.18 39.65 -0.56
CA ALA A 110 4.28 38.57 -0.15
C ALA A 110 3.24 38.25 -1.24
N SER A 111 2.71 39.26 -1.94
CA SER A 111 1.77 39.04 -3.05
C SER A 111 2.44 38.29 -4.20
N ILE A 112 3.69 38.62 -4.50
CA ILE A 112 4.46 37.98 -5.57
C ILE A 112 4.80 36.53 -5.17
N ALA A 113 5.26 36.31 -3.93
CA ALA A 113 5.54 34.96 -3.43
C ALA A 113 4.29 34.08 -3.42
N GLY A 114 3.14 34.63 -2.97
CA GLY A 114 1.86 33.90 -2.96
C GLY A 114 1.38 33.50 -4.36
N MET A 115 1.66 34.31 -5.39
CA MET A 115 1.36 33.96 -6.78
C MET A 115 2.16 32.74 -7.24
N PHE A 116 3.46 32.69 -6.96
CA PHE A 116 4.31 31.56 -7.35
C PHE A 116 4.02 30.29 -6.56
N ILE A 117 3.77 30.41 -5.25
CA ILE A 117 3.31 29.28 -4.42
C ILE A 117 1.96 28.77 -4.96
N GLY A 118 1.06 29.66 -5.36
CA GLY A 118 -0.20 29.29 -5.99
C GLY A 118 -0.02 28.53 -7.31
N GLU A 119 0.92 28.96 -8.15
CA GLU A 119 1.27 28.26 -9.40
C GLU A 119 1.81 26.85 -9.13
N GLY A 120 2.72 26.71 -8.15
CA GLY A 120 3.25 25.42 -7.72
C GLY A 120 2.16 24.49 -7.16
N LEU A 121 1.32 25.00 -6.27
CA LEU A 121 0.20 24.24 -5.69
C LEU A 121 -0.81 23.78 -6.75
N LEU A 122 -1.17 24.66 -7.70
CA LEU A 122 -2.08 24.30 -8.80
C LEU A 122 -1.50 23.18 -9.67
N LEU A 123 -0.21 23.28 -10.03
CA LEU A 123 0.47 22.24 -10.80
C LEU A 123 0.54 20.91 -10.02
N GLY A 124 0.85 20.97 -8.73
CA GLY A 124 0.92 19.81 -7.85
C GLY A 124 -0.43 19.11 -7.72
N TRP A 125 -1.50 19.86 -7.43
CA TRP A 125 -2.84 19.30 -7.28
C TRP A 125 -3.42 18.75 -8.59
N LEU A 126 -3.17 19.43 -9.72
CA LEU A 126 -3.57 18.93 -11.03
C LEU A 126 -2.87 17.60 -11.34
N SER A 127 -1.56 17.54 -11.09
CA SER A 127 -0.75 16.32 -11.29
C SER A 127 -1.22 15.18 -10.39
N TRP A 128 -1.50 15.46 -9.10
CA TRP A 128 -2.06 14.47 -8.18
C TRP A 128 -3.43 13.97 -8.65
N GLY A 129 -4.31 14.87 -9.12
CA GLY A 129 -5.63 14.50 -9.62
C GLY A 129 -5.55 13.56 -10.82
N ILE A 130 -4.68 13.88 -11.79
CA ILE A 130 -4.43 13.02 -12.96
C ILE A 130 -3.84 11.68 -12.51
N ALA A 131 -2.84 11.70 -11.62
CA ALA A 131 -2.22 10.48 -11.10
C ALA A 131 -3.21 9.59 -10.34
N ALA A 132 -4.11 10.18 -9.54
CA ALA A 132 -5.12 9.44 -8.80
C ALA A 132 -6.07 8.71 -9.75
N VAL A 133 -6.53 9.36 -10.82
CA VAL A 133 -7.39 8.74 -11.84
C VAL A 133 -6.65 7.63 -12.59
N LEU A 134 -5.41 7.88 -13.00
CA LEU A 134 -4.59 6.87 -13.71
C LEU A 134 -4.17 5.70 -12.81
N SER A 135 -4.11 5.92 -11.49
CA SER A 135 -3.76 4.86 -10.53
C SER A 135 -4.79 3.75 -10.46
N LEU A 136 -6.08 4.05 -10.71
CA LEU A 136 -7.16 3.07 -10.64
C LEU A 136 -7.00 1.92 -11.65
N PRO A 137 -6.89 2.15 -12.97
CA PRO A 137 -6.69 1.08 -13.94
C PRO A 137 -5.32 0.43 -13.79
N ALA A 138 -4.28 1.19 -13.41
CA ALA A 138 -2.95 0.64 -13.18
C ALA A 138 -2.94 -0.36 -12.00
N ALA A 139 -3.56 0.01 -10.89
CA ALA A 139 -3.67 -0.84 -9.71
C ALA A 139 -4.58 -2.05 -9.98
N TYR A 140 -5.66 -1.88 -10.74
CA TYR A 140 -6.50 -3.00 -11.18
C TYR A 140 -5.70 -4.00 -12.03
N GLY A 141 -4.96 -3.53 -13.05
CA GLY A 141 -4.11 -4.38 -13.87
C GLY A 141 -3.03 -5.10 -13.06
N PHE A 142 -2.41 -4.41 -12.10
CA PHE A 142 -1.45 -5.02 -11.19
C PHE A 142 -2.09 -6.13 -10.34
N THR A 143 -3.31 -5.93 -9.83
CA THR A 143 -4.00 -6.99 -9.06
C THR A 143 -4.35 -8.21 -9.89
N GLN A 144 -4.67 -8.07 -11.18
CA GLN A 144 -4.95 -9.19 -12.08
C GLN A 144 -3.73 -10.09 -12.28
N ILE A 145 -2.56 -9.48 -12.51
CA ILE A 145 -1.29 -10.21 -12.63
C ILE A 145 -0.98 -10.97 -11.33
N LEU A 146 -1.27 -10.34 -10.18
CA LEU A 146 -1.01 -10.96 -8.89
C LEU A 146 -2.00 -12.09 -8.57
N SER A 147 -3.27 -11.97 -8.96
CA SER A 147 -4.26 -13.04 -8.79
C SER A 147 -3.93 -14.27 -9.62
N GLU A 148 -3.46 -14.09 -10.86
CA GLU A 148 -3.00 -15.20 -11.71
C GLU A 148 -1.78 -15.91 -11.10
N ALA A 149 -0.85 -15.16 -10.52
CA ALA A 149 0.33 -15.71 -9.87
C ALA A 149 0.03 -16.41 -8.53
N ALA A 150 -1.05 -16.03 -7.85
CA ALA A 150 -1.40 -16.50 -6.51
C ALA A 150 -2.43 -17.64 -6.48
N ASP A 151 -2.98 -18.05 -7.63
CA ASP A 151 -4.05 -19.06 -7.77
C ASP A 151 -5.24 -18.80 -6.83
N ASN A 152 -5.50 -17.52 -6.53
CA ASN A 152 -6.54 -17.06 -5.61
C ASN A 152 -7.08 -15.69 -6.05
N ASP A 153 -8.38 -15.46 -5.83
CA ASP A 153 -9.05 -14.19 -6.13
C ASP A 153 -8.64 -13.11 -5.12
N ILE A 154 -7.64 -12.29 -5.49
CA ILE A 154 -7.24 -11.13 -4.70
C ILE A 154 -8.24 -10.00 -4.99
N LEU A 155 -9.11 -9.72 -4.01
CA LEU A 155 -10.06 -8.61 -4.10
C LEU A 155 -9.33 -7.27 -4.20
N PHE A 156 -9.57 -6.53 -5.29
CA PHE A 156 -9.09 -5.17 -5.44
C PHE A 156 -9.70 -4.25 -4.37
N LYS A 157 -8.87 -3.75 -3.45
CA LYS A 157 -9.27 -2.76 -2.45
C LYS A 157 -8.43 -1.50 -2.60
N TYR A 158 -9.04 -0.47 -3.20
CA TYR A 158 -8.44 0.87 -3.22
C TYR A 158 -8.46 1.47 -1.81
N SER A 159 -7.37 2.11 -1.40
CA SER A 159 -7.24 2.76 -0.09
C SER A 159 -7.31 4.29 -0.24
N PRO A 160 -8.46 4.93 0.08
CA PRO A 160 -8.59 6.38 -0.03
C PRO A 160 -7.65 7.14 0.90
N THR A 161 -7.32 6.55 2.06
CA THR A 161 -6.39 7.16 3.01
C THR A 161 -4.97 7.26 2.45
N GLY A 162 -4.56 6.29 1.63
CA GLY A 162 -3.27 6.35 0.94
C GLY A 162 -3.19 7.53 -0.04
N ALA A 163 -4.27 7.75 -0.80
CA ALA A 163 -4.35 8.87 -1.73
C ALA A 163 -4.27 10.23 -1.00
N LEU A 164 -4.88 10.33 0.19
CA LEU A 164 -4.80 11.52 1.04
C LEU A 164 -3.38 11.76 1.58
N TYR A 165 -2.69 10.73 2.06
CA TYR A 165 -1.29 10.88 2.48
C TYR A 165 -0.41 11.35 1.32
N TRP A 166 -0.65 10.82 0.12
CA TRP A 166 0.09 11.25 -1.07
C TRP A 166 -0.21 12.69 -1.47
N LEU A 167 -1.46 13.15 -1.34
CA LEU A 167 -1.84 14.55 -1.57
C LEU A 167 -1.10 15.49 -0.62
N VAL A 168 -0.98 15.12 0.65
CA VAL A 168 -0.23 15.91 1.64
C VAL A 168 1.23 16.00 1.24
N ILE A 169 1.86 14.89 0.84
CA ILE A 169 3.25 14.87 0.38
C ILE A 169 3.44 15.78 -0.84
N VAL A 170 2.57 15.67 -1.85
CA VAL A 170 2.63 16.52 -3.05
C VAL A 170 2.45 18.00 -2.70
N THR A 171 1.55 18.33 -1.77
CA THR A 171 1.33 19.70 -1.33
C THR A 171 2.57 20.27 -0.64
N VAL A 172 3.26 19.47 0.18
CA VAL A 172 4.52 19.88 0.84
C VAL A 172 5.63 20.08 -0.18
N ILE A 173 5.71 19.24 -1.22
CA ILE A 173 6.73 19.35 -2.28
C ILE A 173 6.47 20.57 -3.20
N ALA A 174 5.21 20.96 -3.38
CA ALA A 174 4.81 22.04 -4.28
C ALA A 174 5.02 23.45 -3.70
N ILE A 175 5.33 23.57 -2.41
CA ILE A 175 5.60 24.83 -1.70
C ILE A 175 7.12 25.04 -1.60
#